data_AF-A0A2M8AW33-F1
#
_entry.id   AF-A0A2M8AW33-F1
#
_cell.length_a   1.000
_cell.length_b   1.000
_cell.length_c   1.000
_cell.angle_alpha   90.00
_cell.angle_beta   90.00
_cell.angle_gamma   90.00
#
_symmetry.space_group_name_H-M   'P 1'
#
loop_
_entity.id
_entity.type
_entity.pdbx_description
1 polymer ?
#
loop_
_entity_poly.entity_id
_entity_poly.type
_entity_poly.pdbx_seq_one_letter_code
_entity_poly.pdbx_strand_id
1 'polypeptide(L)' 'MTDREVLYLYRLGQAEETLSEAEKMLQENFSPRSITNRAYYTMFYAVLALFLKTSLNIKTSKHIGIISTF' A
#
# COMPACT_ATOMS: atom_id res chain seq x y z
N MET A 1 -18.25 12.79 -3.00
CA MET A 1 -17.45 11.62 -2.63
C MET A 1 -17.75 11.28 -1.19
N THR A 2 -17.90 10.00 -0.88
CA THR A 2 -18.01 9.49 0.49
C THR A 2 -16.64 9.49 1.17
N ASP A 3 -16.59 9.51 2.50
CA ASP A 3 -15.33 9.40 3.26
C ASP A 3 -14.52 8.16 2.87
N ARG A 4 -15.23 7.07 2.53
CA ARG A 4 -14.61 5.83 2.03
C ARG A 4 -13.94 6.01 0.67
N GLU A 5 -14.57 6.74 -0.25
CA GLU A 5 -13.99 7.03 -1.57
C GLU A 5 -12.77 7.94 -1.44
N VAL A 6 -12.83 8.93 -0.55
CA VAL A 6 -11.67 9.79 -0.23
C VAL A 6 -10.54 8.95 0.33
N LEU A 7 -10.82 8.07 1.31
CA LEU A 7 -9.81 7.19 1.89
C LEU A 7 -9.26 6.18 0.87
N TYR A 8 -10.11 5.65 -0.02
CA TYR A 8 -9.69 4.75 -1.10
C TYR A 8 -8.65 5.42 -2.01
N LEU A 9 -8.95 6.61 -2.52
CA LEU A 9 -8.03 7.34 -3.39
C LEU A 9 -6.76 7.76 -2.64
N TYR A 10 -6.88 8.14 -1.38
CA TYR A 10 -5.73 8.43 -0.55
C TYR A 10 -4.79 7.22 -0.42
N ARG A 11 -5.32 6.02 -0.15
CA ARG A 11 -4.52 4.78 -0.08
C ARG A 11 -3.91 4.39 -1.42
N LEU A 12 -4.64 4.60 -2.51
CA LEU A 12 -4.10 4.37 -3.85
C LEU A 12 -2.94 5.33 -4.15
N GLY A 13 -3.08 6.62 -3.83
CA GLY A 13 -2.01 7.60 -3.95
C GLY A 13 -0.78 7.25 -3.10
N GLN A 14 -0.98 6.76 -1.87
CA GLN A 14 0.14 6.25 -1.07
C GLN A 14 0.85 5.07 -1.74
N ALA A 15 0.11 4.15 -2.36
CA ALA A 15 0.70 3.01 -3.08
C ALA A 15 1.54 3.49 -4.28
N GLU A 16 1.01 4.42 -5.08
CA GLU A 16 1.68 4.98 -6.25
C GLU A 16 2.95 5.76 -5.88
N GLU A 17 2.88 6.63 -4.86
CA GLU A 17 4.04 7.37 -4.36
C GLU A 17 5.12 6.42 -3.85
N THR A 18 4.73 5.43 -3.03
CA THR A 18 5.65 4.43 -2.48
C THR A 18 6.30 3.58 -3.58
N LEU A 19 5.57 3.27 -4.66
CA LEU A 19 6.12 2.55 -5.81
C LEU A 19 7.16 3.42 -6.54
N SER A 20 6.84 4.67 -6.81
CA SER A 20 7.78 5.62 -7.44
C SER A 20 9.06 5.77 -6.61
N GLU A 21 8.95 5.78 -5.28
CA GLU A 21 10.13 5.74 -4.40
C GLU A 21 10.95 4.45 -4.57
N ALA A 22 10.31 3.28 -4.61
CA ALA A 22 11.00 2.01 -4.80
C ALA A 22 11.75 1.96 -6.14
N GLU A 23 11.15 2.48 -7.20
CA GLU A 23 11.75 2.57 -8.53
C GLU A 23 12.97 3.51 -8.54
N LYS A 24 12.86 4.70 -7.93
CA LYS A 24 13.99 5.62 -7.77
C LYS A 24 15.13 4.98 -6.96
N MET A 25 14.80 4.30 -5.86
CA MET A 25 15.77 3.58 -5.05
C MET A 25 16.51 2.50 -5.85
N LEU A 26 15.80 1.80 -6.74
CA LEU A 26 16.41 0.83 -7.65
C LEU A 26 17.37 1.51 -8.64
N GLN A 27 16.96 2.63 -9.24
CA GLN A 27 17.79 3.42 -10.16
C GLN A 27 19.06 3.96 -9.49
N GLU A 28 18.95 4.34 -8.21
CA GLU A 28 20.05 4.89 -7.42
C GLU A 28 20.90 3.80 -6.71
N ASN A 29 20.70 2.52 -7.03
CA ASN A 29 21.44 1.38 -6.47
C ASN A 29 21.40 1.29 -4.93
N PHE A 30 20.24 1.58 -4.33
CA PHE A 30 20.02 1.35 -2.91
C PHE A 30 20.11 -0.15 -2.56
N SER A 31 20.25 -0.45 -1.27
CA SER A 31 20.31 -1.85 -0.83
C SER A 31 19.03 -2.62 -1.24
N PRO A 32 19.14 -3.89 -1.68
CA PRO A 32 17.98 -4.72 -2.00
C PRO A 32 16.98 -4.82 -0.85
N ARG A 33 17.46 -4.79 0.40
CA ARG A 33 16.62 -4.79 1.60
C ARG A 33 15.73 -3.55 1.67
N SER A 34 16.28 -2.38 1.37
CA SER A 34 15.52 -1.12 1.40
C SER A 34 14.49 -1.07 0.28
N ILE A 35 14.87 -1.49 -0.94
CA ILE A 35 13.96 -1.55 -2.09
C ILE A 35 12.80 -2.51 -1.80
N THR A 36 13.11 -3.71 -1.28
CA THR A 36 12.10 -4.71 -0.92
C THR A 36 11.13 -4.20 0.16
N ASN A 37 11.65 -3.51 1.18
CA ASN A 37 10.79 -2.91 2.20
C ASN A 37 9.83 -1.89 1.59
N ARG A 38 10.31 -1.03 0.68
CA ARG A 38 9.48 -0.05 0.01
C ARG A 38 8.41 -0.69 -0.87
N ALA A 39 8.79 -1.67 -1.69
CA ALA A 39 7.85 -2.46 -2.51
C ALA A 39 6.80 -3.19 -1.65
N TYR A 40 7.18 -3.70 -0.48
CA TYR A 40 6.24 -4.28 0.47
C TYR A 40 5.18 -3.27 0.94
N TYR A 41 5.57 -2.02 1.26
CA TYR A 41 4.63 -0.98 1.65
C TYR A 41 3.72 -0.54 0.48
N THR A 42 4.22 -0.52 -0.76
CA THR A 42 3.37 -0.32 -1.94
C THR A 42 2.22 -1.32 -1.98
N MET A 43 2.52 -2.61 -1.84
CA MET A 43 1.51 -3.66 -1.83
C MET A 43 0.55 -3.52 -0.64
N PHE A 44 1.08 -3.18 0.55
CA PHE A 44 0.25 -2.97 1.74
C PHE A 44 -0.80 -1.87 1.52
N TYR A 45 -0.41 -0.72 0.97
CA TYR A 45 -1.35 0.37 0.69
C TYR A 45 -2.34 0.01 -0.44
N ALA A 46 -1.88 -0.70 -1.47
CA ALA A 46 -2.75 -1.18 -2.54
C ALA A 46 -3.83 -2.15 -2.04
N VAL A 47 -3.47 -3.08 -1.14
CA VAL A 47 -4.43 -4.01 -0.51
C VAL A 47 -5.44 -3.27 0.36
N LEU A 48 -5.01 -2.26 1.13
CA LEU A 48 -5.93 -1.40 1.89
C LEU A 48 -6.92 -0.66 0.97
N ALA A 49 -6.43 -0.12 -0.16
CA ALA A 49 -7.28 0.50 -1.17
C ALA A 49 -8.28 -0.51 -1.76
N LEU A 50 -7.83 -1.73 -2.07
CA LEU A 50 -8.67 -2.81 -2.58
C LEU A 50 -9.82 -3.14 -1.61
N PHE A 51 -9.54 -3.29 -0.31
CA PHE A 51 -10.57 -3.57 0.69
C PHE A 51 -11.61 -2.45 0.79
N LEU A 52 -11.19 -1.19 0.71
CA LEU A 52 -12.12 -0.05 0.67
C LEU A 52 -12.99 -0.07 -0.59
N LYS A 53 -12.39 -0.42 -1.73
CA LYS A 53 -13.08 -0.51 -3.03
C LYS A 53 -14.11 -1.64 -3.05
N THR A 54 -13.82 -2.78 -2.41
CA THR A 54 -14.73 -3.94 -2.31
C THR A 54 -15.72 -3.84 -1.16
N SER A 55 -15.69 -2.75 -0.38
CA SER A 55 -16.52 -2.59 0.83
C SER A 55 -16.20 -3.59 1.95
N LEU A 56 -15.02 -4.21 1.92
CA LEU A 56 -14.59 -5.15 2.96
C LEU A 56 -14.20 -4.38 4.22
N ASN A 57 -14.93 -4.64 5.31
CA ASN A 57 -14.65 -4.00 6.60
C ASN A 57 -13.57 -4.78 7.37
N ILE A 58 -12.35 -4.26 7.34
CA ILE A 58 -11.19 -4.80 8.06
C ILE A 58 -11.16 -4.27 9.49
N LYS A 59 -11.08 -5.18 10.48
CA LYS A 59 -11.00 -4.84 11.91
C LYS A 59 -9.56 -4.71 12.43
N THR A 60 -8.58 -4.56 11.54
CA THR A 60 -7.16 -4.53 11.89
C THR A 60 -6.39 -3.59 10.99
N SER A 61 -5.43 -2.88 11.56
CA SER A 61 -4.43 -2.06 10.87
C SER A 61 -3.04 -2.73 10.87
N LYS A 62 -2.90 -3.92 11.45
CA LYS A 62 -1.64 -4.65 11.53
C LYS A 62 -1.35 -5.37 10.22
N HIS A 63 -0.11 -5.30 9.76
CA HIS A 63 0.41 -6.00 8.58
C HIS A 63 -0.04 -7.47 8.48
N ILE A 64 0.17 -8.25 9.54
CA ILE A 64 -0.20 -9.68 9.54
C ILE A 64 -1.71 -9.90 9.34
N GLY A 65 -2.54 -9.05 9.93
CA GLY A 65 -4.00 -9.16 9.80
C GLY A 65 -4.50 -8.75 8.42
N ILE A 66 -3.85 -7.77 7.79
CA ILE A 66 -4.13 -7.39 6.40
C ILE A 66 -3.75 -8.54 5.47
N ILE A 67 -2.58 -9.15 5.65
CA ILE A 67 -2.12 -10.30 4.85
C ILE A 67 -3.07 -11.49 5.02
N SER A 68 -3.47 -11.84 6.24
CA SER A 68 -4.40 -12.96 6.46
C SER A 68 -5.80 -12.74 5.87
N THR A 69 -6.16 -11.50 5.55
CA THR A 69 -7.47 -11.16 4.97
C THR A 69 -7.47 -11.17 3.44
N PHE A 70 -6.30 -11.01 2.81
CA PHE A 70 -6.13 -10.99 1.35
C PHE A 70 -6.01 -12.42 0.80
#